data_AF-B8BRQ6-F1
#
_entry.id   AF-B8BRQ6-F1
#
_cell.length_a   1.000
_cell.length_b   1.000
_cell.length_c   1.000
_cell.angle_alpha   90.00
_cell.angle_beta   90.00
_cell.angle_gamma   90.00
#
_symmetry.space_group_name_H-M   'P 1'
#
loop_
_entity.id
_entity.type
_entity.pdbx_description
1 polymer ?
#
loop_
_entity_poly.entity_id
_entity_poly.type
_entity_poly.pdbx_seq_one_letter_code
_entity_poly.pdbx_strand_id
1 'polypeptide(L)'
;MPSLLLQTLCIWVAILQGHAFNSYILPVPQSHHSSSPVRTSLFNPSLTLTCAQTADDTSQVKQSNRKSKNATKWIACSSTKEVTRAIERYVQGGDRVAELGSQLREPSSMICEMIGASGKAMLVDIERKFPNEKKGSDRTSAMRREGDEDEFYNDRATFRELKTFDGWRHALLSTQYNILVVDVSIVAGNDLDLTCISLIKEFIALNSGSGDNNDNPCRAIIVKSGSLHNLARRLYHAQTILSGSRTIRLRENEQSSVVGAVGVEEYRRTIPFVVRKGDVCVEVGCHLGTSTTIIDEAAKDTTAETGGCLGVDVGPHIIERAKEKYPHLPFEVGDGFEIGSLIRMRSSHFPPSTNNSIYDVVYVDIGGLSGSEGLLEAVSLLSSITNCLEPRCIVIKSLCVRRLASCLVPFSEVWRKEKMAEQANTEPK
;
A
#
# COMPACT_ATOMS: atom_id res chain seq x y z
N MET A 1 -22.11 20.55 10.85
CA MET A 1 -21.58 19.24 10.39
C MET A 1 -20.17 18.92 10.93
N PRO A 2 -19.87 18.89 12.26
CA PRO A 2 -18.57 18.42 12.76
C PRO A 2 -18.60 17.06 13.48
N SER A 3 -19.76 16.41 13.64
CA SER A 3 -19.89 15.25 14.54
C SER A 3 -19.36 13.93 13.97
N LEU A 4 -19.30 13.77 12.63
CA LEU A 4 -18.81 12.53 12.00
C LEU A 4 -17.29 12.38 12.07
N LEU A 5 -16.55 13.49 12.00
CA LEU A 5 -15.09 13.51 12.07
C LEU A 5 -14.60 13.12 13.48
N LEU A 6 -15.29 13.59 14.52
CA LEU A 6 -14.96 13.26 15.90
C LEU A 6 -15.24 11.78 16.24
N GLN A 7 -16.34 11.21 15.71
CA GLN A 7 -16.65 9.79 15.88
C GLN A 7 -15.63 8.87 15.21
N THR A 8 -15.15 9.26 14.02
CA THR A 8 -14.13 8.49 13.30
C THR A 8 -12.79 8.52 14.05
N LEU A 9 -12.39 9.67 14.60
CA LEU A 9 -11.15 9.82 15.37
C LEU A 9 -11.15 8.98 16.67
N CYS A 10 -12.27 8.93 17.38
CA CYS A 10 -12.39 8.14 18.63
C CYS A 10 -12.28 6.62 18.38
N ILE A 11 -12.79 6.13 17.25
CA ILE A 11 -12.66 4.71 16.87
C ILE A 11 -11.20 4.35 16.59
N TRP A 12 -10.43 5.25 15.97
CA TRP A 12 -9.01 5.04 15.69
C TRP A 12 -8.16 4.96 16.97
N VAL A 13 -8.42 5.83 17.96
CA VAL A 13 -7.69 5.79 19.24
C VAL A 13 -7.98 4.50 20.01
N ALA A 14 -9.23 4.01 19.99
CA ALA A 14 -9.60 2.77 20.67
C ALA A 14 -8.98 1.52 20.02
N ILE A 15 -8.89 1.47 18.68
CA ILE A 15 -8.25 0.37 17.95
C ILE A 15 -6.73 0.35 18.20
N LEU A 16 -6.08 1.52 18.24
CA LEU A 16 -4.64 1.60 18.50
C LEU A 16 -4.27 1.27 19.96
N GLN A 17 -5.14 1.57 20.93
CA GLN A 17 -4.90 1.24 22.34
C GLN A 17 -5.24 -0.22 22.70
N GLY A 18 -6.10 -0.90 21.93
CA GLY A 18 -6.47 -2.30 22.14
C GLY A 18 -5.41 -3.33 21.69
N HIS A 19 -4.42 -2.92 20.90
CA HIS A 19 -3.34 -3.78 20.38
C HIS A 19 -2.04 -3.72 21.19
N ALA A 20 -2.12 -3.42 22.49
CA ALA A 20 -1.01 -3.60 23.41
C ALA A 20 -0.71 -5.11 23.59
N PHE A 21 0.18 -5.62 22.73
CA PHE A 21 1.21 -6.64 22.96
C PHE A 21 0.88 -7.75 24.00
N ASN A 22 0.34 -8.86 23.51
CA ASN A 22 0.57 -10.18 24.11
C ASN A 22 1.57 -10.93 23.21
N SER A 23 2.84 -10.51 23.26
CA SER A 23 3.93 -11.22 22.60
C SER A 23 4.32 -12.43 23.46
N TYR A 24 3.90 -13.62 23.03
CA TYR A 24 4.50 -14.88 23.47
C TYR A 24 5.93 -14.95 22.94
N ILE A 25 6.90 -14.72 23.83
CA ILE A 25 8.32 -14.96 23.56
C ILE A 25 8.55 -16.47 23.67
N LEU A 26 8.84 -17.13 22.53
CA LEU A 26 9.43 -18.47 22.53
C LEU A 26 10.92 -18.36 22.91
N PRO A 27 11.45 -19.28 23.74
CA PRO A 27 12.85 -19.21 24.18
C PRO A 27 13.80 -19.58 23.04
N VAL A 28 14.76 -18.70 22.78
CA VAL A 28 15.92 -18.95 21.90
C VAL A 28 16.93 -19.82 22.65
N PRO A 29 17.53 -20.86 22.03
CA PRO A 29 18.58 -21.67 22.66
C PRO A 29 19.84 -20.84 22.88
N GLN A 30 20.37 -20.86 24.10
CA GLN A 30 21.65 -20.22 24.43
C GLN A 30 22.82 -20.94 23.76
N SER A 31 23.50 -20.27 22.83
CA SER A 31 24.81 -20.69 22.34
C SER A 31 25.91 -20.04 23.16
N HIS A 32 26.76 -20.86 23.78
CA HIS A 32 28.00 -20.44 24.42
C HIS A 32 28.98 -19.88 23.38
N HIS A 33 29.44 -18.64 23.55
CA HIS A 33 30.67 -18.17 22.91
C HIS A 33 31.60 -17.46 23.89
N SER A 34 32.82 -17.98 23.89
CA SER A 34 34.00 -17.57 24.64
C SER A 34 34.64 -16.30 24.10
N SER A 35 35.21 -15.55 25.06
CA SER A 35 36.03 -14.34 25.00
C SER A 35 37.10 -14.23 23.89
N SER A 36 37.33 -13.00 23.41
CA SER A 36 38.68 -12.43 23.15
C SER A 36 38.62 -10.88 23.02
N PRO A 37 39.71 -10.15 23.35
CA PRO A 37 39.67 -8.71 23.61
C PRO A 37 39.89 -7.84 22.36
N VAL A 38 39.21 -6.69 22.34
CA VAL A 38 39.33 -5.64 21.33
C VAL A 38 40.61 -4.84 21.53
N ARG A 39 41.46 -4.80 20.51
CA ARG A 39 42.57 -3.83 20.39
C ARG A 39 42.04 -2.52 19.82
N THR A 40 42.26 -1.44 20.55
CA THR A 40 42.13 -0.05 20.12
C THR A 40 43.32 0.33 19.22
N SER A 41 43.04 0.80 18.00
CA SER A 41 44.02 1.50 17.17
C SER A 41 43.51 2.87 16.74
N LEU A 42 44.39 3.83 16.94
CA LEU A 42 44.22 5.27 16.82
C LEU A 42 43.91 5.72 15.38
N PHE A 43 43.03 6.71 15.28
CA PHE A 43 42.77 7.51 14.09
C PHE A 43 43.98 8.40 13.75
N ASN A 44 44.33 8.47 12.47
CA ASN A 44 45.17 9.52 11.90
C ASN A 44 44.56 9.94 10.56
N PRO A 45 44.22 11.22 10.33
CA PRO A 45 43.63 11.69 9.08
C PRO A 45 44.69 12.35 8.21
N SER A 46 44.97 11.80 7.03
CA SER A 46 45.63 12.51 5.92
C SER A 46 45.61 11.62 4.68
N LEU A 47 44.66 11.82 3.76
CA LEU A 47 44.86 11.41 2.37
C LEU A 47 44.20 12.40 1.40
N THR A 48 45.12 13.06 0.69
CA THR A 48 45.01 13.78 -0.57
C THR A 48 44.49 12.86 -1.68
N LEU A 49 43.58 13.38 -2.50
CA LEU A 49 43.13 12.77 -3.75
C LEU A 49 44.31 12.60 -4.72
N THR A 50 44.57 11.37 -5.16
CA THR A 50 45.10 11.10 -6.51
C THR A 50 44.46 9.84 -7.08
N CYS A 51 43.97 9.99 -8.31
CA CYS A 51 43.33 8.96 -9.11
C CYS A 51 44.42 8.06 -9.70
N ALA A 52 44.42 6.77 -9.36
CA ALA A 52 45.18 5.75 -10.05
C ALA A 52 44.29 4.52 -10.25
N GLN A 53 44.02 4.22 -11.51
CA GLN A 53 43.35 3.02 -11.97
C GLN A 53 44.32 1.84 -11.82
N THR A 54 43.95 0.84 -11.03
CA THR A 54 44.51 -0.51 -11.14
C THR A 54 43.37 -1.47 -11.40
N ALA A 55 43.40 -2.05 -12.60
CA ALA A 55 42.65 -3.22 -12.99
C ALA A 55 43.27 -4.46 -12.35
N ASP A 56 42.41 -5.29 -11.75
CA ASP A 56 42.49 -6.76 -11.60
C ASP A 56 41.89 -7.16 -10.25
N ASP A 57 40.60 -7.48 -10.27
CA ASP A 57 40.07 -8.49 -9.36
C ASP A 57 38.82 -9.14 -9.96
N THR A 58 39.06 -10.19 -10.74
CA THR A 58 38.03 -10.98 -11.44
C THR A 58 37.31 -11.90 -10.46
N SER A 59 36.57 -11.33 -9.53
CA SER A 59 35.64 -12.07 -8.69
C SER A 59 34.41 -12.43 -9.51
N GLN A 60 34.43 -13.63 -10.09
CA GLN A 60 33.25 -14.25 -10.73
C GLN A 60 32.17 -14.51 -9.68
N VAL A 61 31.39 -13.48 -9.37
CA VAL A 61 30.10 -13.62 -8.67
C VAL A 61 29.21 -14.45 -9.58
N LYS A 62 29.08 -15.74 -9.27
CA LYS A 62 28.08 -16.63 -9.87
C LYS A 62 26.70 -16.01 -9.63
N GLN A 63 26.24 -15.20 -10.59
CA GLN A 63 24.87 -14.72 -10.67
C GLN A 63 23.98 -15.94 -10.90
N SER A 64 23.62 -16.62 -9.81
CA SER A 64 22.60 -17.66 -9.87
C SER A 64 21.37 -17.04 -10.50
N ASN A 65 20.89 -17.64 -11.60
CA ASN A 65 19.64 -17.30 -12.27
C ASN A 65 18.47 -17.60 -11.31
N ARG A 66 18.31 -16.79 -10.26
CA ARG A 66 17.11 -16.79 -9.43
C ARG A 66 16.00 -16.32 -10.34
N LYS A 67 15.23 -17.28 -10.89
CA LYS A 67 13.95 -17.01 -11.56
C LYS A 67 13.19 -16.05 -10.64
N SER A 68 13.00 -14.82 -11.10
CA SER A 68 12.27 -13.80 -10.35
C SER A 68 10.86 -14.35 -10.10
N LYS A 69 10.57 -14.74 -8.85
CA LYS A 69 9.21 -15.14 -8.47
C LYS A 69 8.31 -13.93 -8.76
N ASN A 70 7.28 -14.13 -9.58
CA ASN A 70 6.29 -13.08 -9.85
C ASN A 70 5.63 -12.71 -8.53
N ALA A 71 5.61 -11.41 -8.20
CA ALA A 71 4.94 -10.93 -7.00
C ALA A 71 3.42 -11.17 -7.10
N THR A 72 2.82 -11.65 -6.01
CA THR A 72 1.37 -11.86 -5.88
C THR A 72 0.62 -10.56 -6.21
N LYS A 73 -0.37 -10.63 -7.11
CA LYS A 73 -1.19 -9.48 -7.50
C LYS A 73 -2.35 -9.27 -6.54
N TRP A 74 -2.64 -8.03 -6.16
CA TRP A 74 -3.77 -7.67 -5.29
C TRP A 74 -4.81 -6.97 -6.16
N ILE A 75 -5.90 -7.65 -6.46
CA ILE A 75 -6.95 -7.19 -7.36
C ILE A 75 -8.06 -6.55 -6.53
N ALA A 76 -8.08 -5.22 -6.49
CA ALA A 76 -9.05 -4.48 -5.69
C ALA A 76 -10.34 -4.21 -6.48
N CYS A 77 -11.45 -4.74 -5.97
CA CYS A 77 -12.78 -4.68 -6.54
C CYS A 77 -13.68 -3.76 -5.71
N SER A 78 -14.37 -2.85 -6.37
CA SER A 78 -15.30 -1.89 -5.74
C SER A 78 -16.69 -2.48 -5.47
N SER A 79 -17.03 -3.62 -6.09
CA SER A 79 -18.35 -4.24 -6.00
C SER A 79 -18.30 -5.76 -6.15
N THR A 80 -19.36 -6.45 -5.74
CA THR A 80 -19.50 -7.90 -5.92
C THR A 80 -19.43 -8.31 -7.39
N LYS A 81 -20.00 -7.52 -8.30
CA LYS A 81 -19.92 -7.79 -9.75
C LYS A 81 -18.48 -7.75 -10.27
N GLU A 82 -17.65 -6.86 -9.74
CA GLU A 82 -16.23 -6.84 -10.07
C GLU A 82 -15.48 -8.04 -9.48
N VAL A 83 -15.86 -8.50 -8.28
CA VAL A 83 -15.31 -9.73 -7.68
C VAL A 83 -15.62 -10.94 -8.56
N THR A 84 -16.87 -11.15 -8.98
CA THR A 84 -17.26 -12.26 -9.85
C THR A 84 -16.44 -12.29 -11.14
N ARG A 85 -16.32 -11.14 -11.83
CA ARG A 85 -15.50 -11.01 -13.04
C ARG A 85 -14.01 -11.21 -12.79
N ALA A 86 -13.50 -10.78 -11.63
CA ALA A 86 -12.13 -11.04 -11.25
C ALA A 86 -11.90 -12.54 -11.00
N ILE A 87 -12.86 -13.25 -10.42
CA ILE A 87 -12.81 -14.70 -10.24
C ILE A 87 -12.72 -15.38 -11.62
N GLU A 88 -13.63 -15.08 -12.54
CA GLU A 88 -13.61 -15.59 -13.93
C GLU A 88 -12.25 -15.37 -14.61
N ARG A 89 -11.61 -14.23 -14.33
CA ARG A 89 -10.36 -13.82 -14.98
C ARG A 89 -9.10 -14.47 -14.40
N TYR A 90 -9.05 -14.66 -13.08
CA TYR A 90 -7.82 -15.01 -12.36
C TYR A 90 -7.84 -16.43 -11.78
N VAL A 91 -9.02 -17.01 -11.55
CA VAL A 91 -9.18 -18.40 -11.11
C VAL A 91 -9.08 -19.33 -12.32
N GLN A 92 -8.40 -20.45 -12.15
CA GLN A 92 -8.09 -21.44 -13.16
C GLN A 92 -8.58 -22.82 -12.70
N GLY A 93 -8.85 -23.71 -13.66
CA GLY A 93 -9.20 -25.09 -13.37
C GLY A 93 -8.10 -25.79 -12.56
N GLY A 94 -8.49 -26.52 -11.51
CA GLY A 94 -7.57 -27.21 -10.59
C GLY A 94 -7.01 -26.35 -9.46
N ASP A 95 -7.37 -25.08 -9.37
CA ASP A 95 -6.92 -24.23 -8.27
C ASP A 95 -7.41 -24.67 -6.91
N ARG A 96 -6.61 -24.30 -5.91
CA ARG A 96 -7.01 -24.22 -4.51
C ARG A 96 -7.32 -22.77 -4.16
N VAL A 97 -8.59 -22.47 -3.89
CA VAL A 97 -9.07 -21.11 -3.61
C VAL A 97 -9.55 -21.00 -2.17
N ALA A 98 -9.12 -19.97 -1.46
CA ALA A 98 -9.70 -19.58 -0.19
C ALA A 98 -10.66 -18.40 -0.42
N GLU A 99 -11.86 -18.45 0.15
CA GLU A 99 -12.77 -17.31 0.24
C GLU A 99 -12.98 -16.96 1.71
N LEU A 100 -12.75 -15.70 2.08
CA LEU A 100 -12.97 -15.18 3.43
C LEU A 100 -14.06 -14.10 3.41
N GLY A 101 -15.14 -14.35 4.16
CA GLY A 101 -16.40 -13.62 4.02
C GLY A 101 -17.34 -14.27 3.01
N SER A 102 -17.30 -15.60 2.89
CA SER A 102 -18.18 -16.34 1.98
C SER A 102 -19.65 -16.17 2.38
N GLN A 103 -20.53 -15.99 1.41
CA GLN A 103 -21.99 -16.01 1.63
C GLN A 103 -22.66 -17.18 0.90
N LEU A 104 -21.89 -18.10 0.31
CA LEU A 104 -22.43 -19.19 -0.52
C LEU A 104 -23.36 -18.65 -1.63
N ARG A 105 -22.92 -17.56 -2.28
CA ARG A 105 -23.66 -16.86 -3.34
C ARG A 105 -22.78 -16.74 -4.59
N GLU A 106 -23.14 -15.81 -5.47
CA GLU A 106 -22.54 -15.60 -6.79
C GLU A 106 -20.99 -15.68 -6.79
N PRO A 107 -20.22 -15.02 -5.90
CA PRO A 107 -18.77 -15.21 -5.88
C PRO A 107 -18.34 -16.65 -5.56
N SER A 108 -18.93 -17.26 -4.53
CA SER A 108 -18.63 -18.63 -4.11
C SER A 108 -18.98 -19.66 -5.20
N SER A 109 -20.11 -19.47 -5.88
CA SER A 109 -20.54 -20.34 -6.98
C SER A 109 -19.59 -20.19 -8.16
N MET A 110 -19.25 -18.96 -8.52
CA MET A 110 -18.29 -18.68 -9.59
C MET A 110 -16.90 -19.27 -9.28
N ILE A 111 -16.45 -19.24 -8.02
CA ILE A 111 -15.22 -19.94 -7.62
C ILE A 111 -15.34 -21.44 -7.94
N CYS A 112 -16.40 -22.11 -7.49
CA CYS A 112 -16.57 -23.56 -7.65
C CYS A 112 -16.73 -24.00 -9.11
N GLU A 113 -17.35 -23.15 -9.94
CA GLU A 113 -17.45 -23.33 -11.39
C GLU A 113 -16.06 -23.22 -12.04
N MET A 114 -15.32 -22.15 -11.76
CA MET A 114 -14.03 -21.86 -12.38
C MET A 114 -12.93 -22.86 -12.00
N ILE A 115 -12.91 -23.35 -10.75
CA ILE A 115 -11.91 -24.33 -10.31
C ILE A 115 -12.17 -25.74 -10.88
N GLY A 116 -13.39 -26.04 -11.33
CA GLY A 116 -13.75 -27.36 -11.85
C GLY A 116 -13.63 -28.50 -10.84
N ALA A 117 -13.80 -29.75 -11.31
CA ALA A 117 -13.85 -30.94 -10.46
C ALA A 117 -12.51 -31.31 -9.79
N SER A 118 -11.39 -30.88 -10.37
CA SER A 118 -10.05 -31.11 -9.82
C SER A 118 -9.62 -30.06 -8.79
N GLY A 119 -10.34 -28.94 -8.71
CA GLY A 119 -10.02 -27.86 -7.78
C GLY A 119 -10.61 -28.07 -6.39
N LYS A 120 -10.23 -27.19 -5.46
CA LYS A 120 -10.77 -27.17 -4.10
C LYS A 120 -11.01 -25.73 -3.62
N ALA A 121 -12.14 -25.51 -2.95
CA ALA A 121 -12.48 -24.22 -2.34
C ALA A 121 -12.64 -24.37 -0.82
N MET A 122 -11.94 -23.52 -0.06
CA MET A 122 -12.16 -23.33 1.37
C MET A 122 -12.96 -22.04 1.56
N LEU A 123 -14.23 -22.17 1.94
CA LEU A 123 -15.17 -21.06 2.06
C LEU A 123 -15.36 -20.75 3.55
N VAL A 124 -14.93 -19.57 3.98
CA VAL A 124 -14.93 -19.19 5.40
C VAL A 124 -15.87 -18.01 5.60
N ASP A 125 -16.78 -18.12 6.56
CA ASP A 125 -17.62 -17.01 7.03
C ASP A 125 -17.47 -16.81 8.54
N ILE A 126 -17.88 -15.64 9.04
CA ILE A 126 -17.98 -15.34 10.46
C ILE A 126 -19.45 -15.36 10.84
N GLU A 127 -19.76 -16.11 11.89
CA GLU A 127 -21.06 -16.19 12.54
C GLU A 127 -21.54 -14.78 12.89
N ARG A 128 -22.68 -14.40 12.30
CA ARG A 128 -23.28 -13.09 12.49
C ARG A 128 -24.76 -13.26 12.78
N LYS A 129 -25.29 -12.34 13.58
CA LYS A 129 -26.73 -12.27 13.79
C LYS A 129 -27.39 -11.92 12.47
N PHE A 130 -28.10 -12.88 11.88
CA PHE A 130 -28.96 -12.60 10.76
C PHE A 130 -29.94 -11.50 11.17
N PRO A 131 -30.17 -10.47 10.33
CA PRO A 131 -31.20 -9.50 10.62
C PRO A 131 -32.50 -10.26 10.85
N ASN A 132 -33.12 -10.05 12.03
CA ASN A 132 -34.39 -10.66 12.38
C ASN A 132 -35.36 -10.43 11.23
N GLU A 133 -35.93 -11.51 10.71
CA GLU A 133 -36.87 -11.46 9.61
C GLU A 133 -38.01 -10.52 9.99
N LYS A 134 -38.05 -9.33 9.37
CA LYS A 134 -39.25 -8.51 9.44
C LYS A 134 -40.31 -9.28 8.65
N LYS A 135 -41.35 -9.74 9.35
CA LYS A 135 -42.49 -10.42 8.74
C LYS A 135 -42.96 -9.62 7.51
N GLY A 136 -42.83 -10.21 6.32
CA GLY A 136 -43.33 -9.65 5.07
C GLY A 136 -42.33 -8.88 4.18
N SER A 137 -41.04 -8.80 4.52
CA SER A 137 -40.03 -8.32 3.55
C SER A 137 -39.35 -9.49 2.86
N ASP A 138 -39.43 -9.54 1.53
CA ASP A 138 -38.64 -10.49 0.73
C ASP A 138 -37.15 -10.29 1.07
N ARG A 139 -36.52 -11.35 1.57
CA ARG A 139 -35.09 -11.33 1.87
C ARG A 139 -34.33 -11.08 0.58
N THR A 140 -33.35 -10.19 0.64
CA THR A 140 -32.39 -10.03 -0.45
C THR A 140 -31.68 -11.36 -0.66
N SER A 141 -31.57 -11.82 -1.92
CA SER A 141 -30.84 -13.04 -2.30
C SER A 141 -29.35 -13.04 -1.94
N ALA A 142 -28.85 -11.93 -1.37
CA ALA A 142 -27.46 -11.70 -1.03
C ALA A 142 -26.96 -12.44 0.22
N MET A 143 -27.83 -12.91 1.12
CA MET A 143 -27.43 -13.59 2.36
C MET A 143 -27.63 -15.10 2.28
N ARG A 144 -26.70 -15.87 2.86
CA ARG A 144 -26.81 -17.33 3.01
C ARG A 144 -28.04 -17.71 3.85
N ARG A 145 -28.59 -18.91 3.62
CA ARG A 145 -29.63 -19.54 4.44
C ARG A 145 -29.01 -20.68 5.24
N GLU A 146 -29.65 -21.02 6.35
CA GLU A 146 -29.30 -22.20 7.13
C GLU A 146 -29.48 -23.45 6.27
N GLY A 147 -28.45 -24.31 6.23
CA GLY A 147 -28.44 -25.54 5.41
C GLY A 147 -27.97 -25.35 3.97
N ASP A 148 -27.72 -24.12 3.50
CA ASP A 148 -27.17 -23.91 2.15
C ASP A 148 -25.81 -24.64 2.00
N GLU A 149 -25.05 -24.78 3.08
CA GLU A 149 -23.73 -25.44 3.11
C GLU A 149 -23.73 -26.94 2.77
N ASP A 150 -24.84 -27.66 3.01
CA ASP A 150 -24.88 -29.12 2.87
C ASP A 150 -24.90 -29.56 1.39
N GLU A 151 -25.53 -28.75 0.55
CA GLU A 151 -25.69 -29.01 -0.88
C GLU A 151 -24.72 -28.19 -1.74
N PHE A 152 -24.00 -27.23 -1.16
CA PHE A 152 -23.14 -26.32 -1.90
C PHE A 152 -21.84 -26.98 -2.38
N TYR A 153 -21.84 -27.48 -3.62
CA TYR A 153 -20.64 -27.99 -4.31
C TYR A 153 -19.81 -28.96 -3.44
N ASN A 154 -20.49 -29.91 -2.79
CA ASN A 154 -19.91 -30.80 -1.78
C ASN A 154 -18.70 -31.65 -2.24
N ASP A 155 -18.51 -31.80 -3.56
CA ASP A 155 -17.37 -32.51 -4.16
C ASP A 155 -16.07 -31.70 -4.11
N ARG A 156 -16.16 -30.36 -4.02
CA ARG A 156 -15.00 -29.46 -4.16
C ARG A 156 -14.95 -28.30 -3.17
N ALA A 157 -16.06 -27.95 -2.53
CA ALA A 157 -16.13 -26.89 -1.54
C ALA A 157 -16.14 -27.45 -0.12
N THR A 158 -15.50 -26.74 0.80
CA THR A 158 -15.61 -26.95 2.24
C THR A 158 -15.98 -25.63 2.88
N PHE A 159 -17.14 -25.58 3.53
CA PHE A 159 -17.58 -24.40 4.25
C PHE A 159 -17.18 -24.48 5.73
N ARG A 160 -16.74 -23.36 6.29
CA ARG A 160 -16.45 -23.21 7.72
C ARG A 160 -17.00 -21.89 8.24
N GLU A 161 -17.96 -21.98 9.14
CA GLU A 161 -18.40 -20.83 9.92
C GLU A 161 -17.56 -20.69 11.19
N LEU A 162 -17.09 -19.47 11.45
CA LEU A 162 -16.25 -19.14 12.59
C LEU A 162 -17.01 -18.27 13.58
N LYS A 163 -16.89 -18.55 14.87
CA LYS A 163 -17.50 -17.72 15.93
C LYS A 163 -16.93 -16.31 16.00
N THR A 164 -15.64 -16.18 15.71
CA THR A 164 -14.90 -14.92 15.75
C THR A 164 -13.96 -14.83 14.57
N PHE A 165 -13.62 -13.60 14.18
CA PHE A 165 -12.70 -13.37 13.08
C PHE A 165 -11.36 -14.08 13.28
N ASP A 166 -10.78 -14.07 14.48
CA ASP A 166 -9.45 -14.62 14.77
C ASP A 166 -9.27 -16.09 14.38
N GLY A 167 -10.36 -16.86 14.27
CA GLY A 167 -10.33 -18.25 13.81
C GLY A 167 -9.93 -18.42 12.34
N TRP A 168 -9.88 -17.34 11.54
CA TRP A 168 -9.59 -17.40 10.11
C TRP A 168 -8.22 -18.02 9.82
N ARG A 169 -7.23 -17.74 10.68
CA ARG A 169 -5.88 -18.31 10.57
C ARG A 169 -5.94 -19.82 10.61
N HIS A 170 -6.58 -20.39 11.63
CA HIS A 170 -6.71 -21.86 11.75
C HIS A 170 -7.52 -22.48 10.61
N ALA A 171 -8.51 -21.76 10.09
CA ALA A 171 -9.28 -22.22 8.93
C ALA A 171 -8.41 -22.34 7.68
N LEU A 172 -7.54 -21.36 7.42
CA LEU A 172 -6.76 -21.28 6.19
C LEU A 172 -5.37 -21.95 6.30
N LEU A 173 -4.76 -22.06 7.48
CA LEU A 173 -3.38 -22.57 7.67
C LEU A 173 -3.13 -24.02 7.22
N SER A 174 -4.18 -24.83 7.04
CA SER A 174 -4.02 -26.26 6.75
C SER A 174 -3.51 -26.57 5.35
N THR A 175 -3.60 -25.62 4.41
CA THR A 175 -3.27 -25.87 3.00
C THR A 175 -2.75 -24.61 2.32
N GLN A 176 -1.91 -24.78 1.28
CA GLN A 176 -1.53 -23.70 0.39
C GLN A 176 -2.65 -23.41 -0.62
N TYR A 177 -2.89 -22.13 -0.87
CA TYR A 177 -3.84 -21.64 -1.85
C TYR A 177 -3.16 -20.89 -2.99
N ASN A 178 -3.75 -21.03 -4.16
CA ASN A 178 -3.42 -20.29 -5.37
C ASN A 178 -3.98 -18.88 -5.36
N ILE A 179 -5.20 -18.76 -4.86
CA ILE A 179 -6.00 -17.54 -4.89
C ILE A 179 -6.65 -17.36 -3.53
N LEU A 180 -6.64 -16.12 -3.05
CA LEU A 180 -7.49 -15.69 -1.95
C LEU A 180 -8.55 -14.73 -2.49
N VAL A 181 -9.80 -14.94 -2.12
CA VAL A 181 -10.91 -14.00 -2.32
C VAL A 181 -11.33 -13.48 -0.95
N VAL A 182 -11.43 -12.18 -0.77
CA VAL A 182 -11.81 -11.57 0.52
C VAL A 182 -12.89 -10.54 0.32
N ASP A 183 -13.96 -10.61 1.11
CA ASP A 183 -14.91 -9.52 1.29
C ASP A 183 -14.74 -8.88 2.67
N VAL A 184 -13.95 -7.81 2.75
CA VAL A 184 -13.57 -7.21 4.03
C VAL A 184 -14.76 -6.57 4.73
N SER A 185 -15.72 -6.04 3.97
CA SER A 185 -16.96 -5.49 4.55
C SER A 185 -17.78 -6.53 5.29
N ILE A 186 -17.74 -7.79 4.83
CA ILE A 186 -18.44 -8.91 5.44
C ILE A 186 -17.68 -9.40 6.68
N VAL A 187 -16.36 -9.43 6.61
CA VAL A 187 -15.47 -9.98 7.64
C VAL A 187 -15.24 -9.00 8.81
N ALA A 188 -14.94 -7.74 8.51
CA ALA A 188 -14.60 -6.71 9.50
C ALA A 188 -15.76 -5.75 9.81
N GLY A 189 -16.86 -5.80 9.04
CA GLY A 189 -18.00 -4.89 9.19
C GLY A 189 -17.74 -3.48 8.65
N ASN A 190 -16.50 -3.15 8.31
CA ASN A 190 -16.09 -1.89 7.72
C ASN A 190 -15.07 -2.10 6.60
N ASP A 191 -15.03 -1.16 5.66
CA ASP A 191 -14.15 -1.21 4.49
C ASP A 191 -12.90 -0.33 4.72
N LEU A 192 -12.00 -0.77 5.59
CA LEU A 192 -10.77 -0.05 5.94
C LEU A 192 -9.55 -0.61 5.20
N ASP A 193 -8.79 0.26 4.54
CA ASP A 193 -7.60 -0.09 3.76
C ASP A 193 -6.49 -0.72 4.61
N LEU A 194 -6.19 -0.19 5.80
CA LEU A 194 -5.18 -0.78 6.69
C LEU A 194 -5.53 -2.20 7.14
N THR A 195 -6.80 -2.45 7.48
CA THR A 195 -7.28 -3.79 7.84
C THR A 195 -7.12 -4.75 6.66
N CYS A 196 -7.50 -4.32 5.45
CA CYS A 196 -7.32 -5.11 4.23
C CYS A 196 -5.84 -5.45 4.01
N ILE A 197 -4.95 -4.45 4.04
CA ILE A 197 -3.53 -4.62 3.75
C ILE A 197 -2.88 -5.54 4.80
N SER A 198 -3.22 -5.37 6.08
CA SER A 198 -2.71 -6.22 7.16
C SER A 198 -3.11 -7.69 6.96
N LEU A 199 -4.40 -7.94 6.69
CA LEU A 199 -4.93 -9.28 6.41
C LEU A 199 -4.23 -9.93 5.21
N ILE A 200 -4.06 -9.18 4.11
CA ILE A 200 -3.38 -9.66 2.91
C ILE A 200 -1.92 -10.02 3.19
N LYS A 201 -1.18 -9.14 3.89
CA LYS A 201 0.23 -9.39 4.25
C LYS A 201 0.35 -10.65 5.09
N GLU A 202 -0.50 -10.78 6.10
CA GLU A 202 -0.51 -11.94 6.99
C GLU A 202 -0.82 -13.21 6.21
N PHE A 203 -1.85 -13.22 5.36
CA PHE A 203 -2.16 -14.36 4.51
C PHE A 203 -0.99 -14.75 3.61
N ILE A 204 -0.34 -13.79 2.95
CA ILE A 204 0.84 -14.05 2.10
C ILE A 204 1.96 -14.69 2.92
N ALA A 205 2.23 -14.17 4.12
CA ALA A 205 3.25 -14.73 5.00
C ALA A 205 2.93 -16.19 5.38
N LEU A 206 1.68 -16.48 5.74
CA LEU A 206 1.21 -17.82 6.08
C LEU A 206 1.21 -18.78 4.87
N ASN A 207 0.99 -18.26 3.66
CA ASN A 207 0.94 -19.03 2.42
C ASN A 207 2.29 -19.12 1.68
N SER A 208 3.38 -18.59 2.23
CA SER A 208 4.68 -18.51 1.54
C SER A 208 5.44 -19.84 1.41
N GLY A 209 4.89 -20.94 1.96
CA GLY A 209 5.44 -22.30 1.82
C GLY A 209 6.78 -22.52 2.54
N SER A 210 7.24 -23.77 2.56
CA SER A 210 8.55 -24.16 3.11
C SER A 210 9.72 -23.77 2.19
N GLY A 211 9.44 -23.36 0.95
CA GLY A 211 10.43 -23.10 -0.09
C GLY A 211 10.73 -24.31 -0.98
N ASP A 212 9.98 -25.40 -0.85
CA ASP A 212 10.17 -26.62 -1.65
C ASP A 212 9.72 -26.42 -3.11
N ASN A 213 10.34 -27.13 -4.05
CA ASN A 213 10.08 -26.98 -5.49
C ASN A 213 8.64 -27.29 -5.93
N ASN A 214 7.81 -27.85 -5.05
CA ASN A 214 6.39 -28.10 -5.28
C ASN A 214 5.47 -27.05 -4.66
N ASP A 215 6.02 -25.96 -4.09
CA ASP A 215 5.21 -24.87 -3.56
C ASP A 215 4.43 -24.21 -4.70
N ASN A 216 3.11 -24.11 -4.49
CA ASN A 216 2.21 -23.48 -5.41
C ASN A 216 1.87 -22.07 -4.88
N PRO A 217 2.68 -21.04 -5.20
CA PRO A 217 2.56 -19.75 -4.54
C PRO A 217 1.22 -19.09 -4.84
N CYS A 218 0.68 -18.36 -3.87
CA CYS A 218 -0.48 -17.51 -4.09
C CYS A 218 -0.14 -16.49 -5.19
N ARG A 219 -0.86 -16.57 -6.31
CA ARG A 219 -0.59 -15.75 -7.51
C ARG A 219 -1.44 -14.48 -7.55
N ALA A 220 -2.65 -14.53 -7.01
CA ALA A 220 -3.51 -13.37 -6.92
C ALA A 220 -4.40 -13.40 -5.67
N ILE A 221 -4.72 -12.21 -5.19
CA ILE A 221 -5.63 -11.98 -4.07
C ILE A 221 -6.68 -11.00 -4.58
N ILE A 222 -7.94 -11.42 -4.61
CA ILE A 222 -9.09 -10.65 -5.06
C ILE A 222 -9.78 -10.10 -3.82
N VAL A 223 -9.91 -8.78 -3.71
CA VAL A 223 -10.46 -8.13 -2.52
C VAL A 223 -11.61 -7.22 -2.89
N LYS A 224 -12.78 -7.46 -2.28
CA LYS A 224 -13.88 -6.50 -2.28
C LYS A 224 -13.62 -5.43 -1.23
N SER A 225 -13.14 -4.28 -1.68
CA SER A 225 -12.87 -3.10 -0.87
C SER A 225 -12.87 -1.88 -1.76
N GLY A 226 -13.84 -0.98 -1.54
CA GLY A 226 -13.92 0.31 -2.19
C GLY A 226 -12.78 1.24 -1.76
N SER A 227 -12.39 1.21 -0.48
CA SER A 227 -11.26 2.00 0.02
C SER A 227 -9.93 1.58 -0.63
N LEU A 228 -9.64 0.27 -0.66
CA LEU A 228 -8.43 -0.25 -1.31
C LEU A 228 -8.48 -0.07 -2.83
N HIS A 229 -9.66 -0.17 -3.46
CA HIS A 229 -9.85 0.15 -4.87
C HIS A 229 -9.52 1.62 -5.18
N ASN A 230 -9.99 2.55 -4.34
CA ASN A 230 -9.68 3.98 -4.50
C ASN A 230 -8.19 4.25 -4.30
N LEU A 231 -7.55 3.61 -3.31
CA LEU A 231 -6.10 3.66 -3.15
C LEU A 231 -5.37 3.13 -4.38
N ALA A 232 -5.79 1.99 -4.93
CA ALA A 232 -5.20 1.39 -6.12
C ALA A 232 -5.24 2.32 -7.35
N ARG A 233 -6.35 3.04 -7.54
CA ARG A 233 -6.51 3.99 -8.65
C ARG A 233 -5.59 5.20 -8.57
N ARG A 234 -5.32 5.69 -7.35
CA ARG A 234 -4.51 6.88 -7.11
C ARG A 234 -3.03 6.55 -6.86
N LEU A 235 -2.66 5.28 -6.73
CA LEU A 235 -1.30 4.85 -6.46
C LEU A 235 -0.51 4.59 -7.75
N TYR A 236 0.69 5.15 -7.83
CA TYR A 236 1.59 5.09 -8.98
C TYR A 236 2.98 4.62 -8.56
N HIS A 237 3.60 3.83 -9.42
CA HIS A 237 5.00 3.46 -9.29
C HIS A 237 5.86 4.49 -10.02
N ALA A 238 6.83 5.11 -9.34
CA ALA A 238 7.64 6.19 -9.93
C ALA A 238 8.25 5.82 -11.29
N GLN A 239 8.92 4.67 -11.43
CA GLN A 239 9.45 4.25 -12.74
C GLN A 239 8.42 4.23 -13.89
N THR A 240 7.15 3.90 -13.63
CA THR A 240 6.13 3.86 -14.69
C THR A 240 5.77 5.26 -15.21
N ILE A 241 5.93 6.28 -14.36
CA ILE A 241 5.80 7.68 -14.73
C ILE A 241 7.06 8.12 -15.49
N LEU A 242 8.23 7.81 -14.94
CA LEU A 242 9.52 8.18 -15.53
C LEU A 242 9.76 7.55 -16.91
N SER A 243 9.22 6.35 -17.16
CA SER A 243 9.30 5.68 -18.47
C SER A 243 8.24 6.16 -19.46
N GLY A 244 7.30 7.02 -19.05
CA GLY A 244 6.15 7.42 -19.84
C GLY A 244 5.09 6.32 -20.02
N SER A 245 5.24 5.17 -19.36
CA SER A 245 4.25 4.07 -19.45
C SER A 245 2.92 4.40 -18.77
N ARG A 246 2.91 5.35 -17.82
CA ARG A 246 1.71 5.88 -17.17
C ARG A 246 1.85 7.37 -16.94
N THR A 247 0.89 8.15 -17.43
CA THR A 247 0.79 9.58 -17.12
C THR A 247 -0.03 9.78 -15.85
N ILE A 248 0.43 10.65 -14.94
CA ILE A 248 -0.34 11.02 -13.76
C ILE A 248 -1.49 11.93 -14.21
N ARG A 249 -2.72 11.49 -13.95
CA ARG A 249 -3.92 12.29 -14.24
C ARG A 249 -4.23 13.16 -13.03
N LEU A 250 -3.64 14.35 -13.03
CA LEU A 250 -3.84 15.35 -11.99
C LEU A 250 -5.09 16.16 -12.30
N ARG A 251 -6.27 15.62 -11.99
CA ARG A 251 -7.56 16.27 -12.22
C ARG A 251 -7.93 17.17 -11.04
N GLU A 252 -8.44 18.35 -11.35
CA GLU A 252 -9.06 19.25 -10.37
C GLU A 252 -10.29 18.53 -9.77
N ASN A 253 -10.37 18.48 -8.43
CA ASN A 253 -11.41 17.80 -7.64
C ASN A 253 -11.33 16.27 -7.54
N GLU A 254 -10.24 15.63 -7.95
CA GLU A 254 -9.99 14.21 -7.62
C GLU A 254 -9.10 14.08 -6.36
N GLN A 255 -9.19 12.93 -5.69
CA GLN A 255 -8.33 12.62 -4.54
C GLN A 255 -6.84 12.67 -4.90
N SER A 256 -5.99 12.93 -3.91
CA SER A 256 -4.53 13.01 -4.06
C SER A 256 -3.95 11.78 -4.77
N SER A 257 -3.23 12.02 -5.87
CA SER A 257 -2.37 11.00 -6.47
C SER A 257 -1.19 10.70 -5.56
N VAL A 258 -0.78 9.43 -5.47
CA VAL A 258 0.34 8.97 -4.63
C VAL A 258 1.39 8.31 -5.51
N VAL A 259 2.62 8.81 -5.45
CA VAL A 259 3.75 8.26 -6.19
C VAL A 259 4.74 7.62 -5.22
N GLY A 260 4.87 6.29 -5.29
CA GLY A 260 5.88 5.55 -4.53
C GLY A 260 7.22 5.52 -5.28
N ALA A 261 8.27 6.04 -4.65
CA ALA A 261 9.65 6.07 -5.16
C ALA A 261 10.62 5.37 -4.20
N VAL A 262 11.79 4.97 -4.70
CA VAL A 262 12.87 4.36 -3.91
C VAL A 262 14.21 4.99 -4.25
N GLY A 263 14.91 5.42 -3.20
CA GLY A 263 16.15 6.15 -3.33
C GLY A 263 15.91 7.60 -3.72
N VAL A 264 16.90 8.44 -3.41
CA VAL A 264 16.78 9.89 -3.56
C VAL A 264 16.74 10.31 -5.03
N GLU A 265 17.45 9.57 -5.90
CA GLU A 265 17.48 9.88 -7.33
C GLU A 265 16.12 9.66 -8.01
N GLU A 266 15.48 8.50 -7.79
CA GLU A 266 14.15 8.23 -8.34
C GLU A 266 13.12 9.24 -7.81
N TYR A 267 13.22 9.58 -6.52
CA TYR A 267 12.36 10.55 -5.85
C TYR A 267 12.49 11.96 -6.44
N ARG A 268 13.71 12.45 -6.71
CA ARG A 268 13.91 13.77 -7.36
C ARG A 268 13.45 13.79 -8.81
N ARG A 269 13.63 12.68 -9.52
CA ARG A 269 13.22 12.58 -10.93
C ARG A 269 11.70 12.70 -11.13
N THR A 270 10.89 12.58 -10.08
CA THR A 270 9.44 12.83 -10.20
C THR A 270 9.08 14.32 -10.26
N ILE A 271 9.97 15.23 -9.83
CA ILE A 271 9.71 16.67 -9.72
C ILE A 271 9.10 17.26 -11.00
N PRO A 272 9.67 17.05 -12.21
CA PRO A 272 9.13 17.63 -13.45
C PRO A 272 7.74 17.12 -13.84
N PHE A 273 7.25 16.04 -13.22
CA PHE A 273 5.97 15.42 -13.55
C PHE A 273 4.85 15.80 -12.58
N VAL A 274 5.18 16.29 -11.38
CA VAL A 274 4.20 16.52 -10.31
C VAL A 274 4.14 17.98 -9.86
N VAL A 275 5.28 18.69 -9.89
CA VAL A 275 5.41 20.09 -9.48
C VAL A 275 5.17 21.00 -10.68
N ARG A 276 4.39 22.05 -10.48
CA ARG A 276 4.08 23.10 -11.44
C ARG A 276 4.58 24.43 -10.91
N LYS A 277 4.85 25.38 -11.81
CA LYS A 277 5.10 26.76 -11.43
C LYS A 277 3.89 27.32 -10.68
N GLY A 278 4.15 28.05 -9.61
CA GLY A 278 3.16 28.59 -8.68
C GLY A 278 2.73 27.62 -7.57
N ASP A 279 3.10 26.33 -7.62
CA ASP A 279 2.74 25.37 -6.56
C ASP A 279 3.39 25.76 -5.23
N VAL A 280 2.65 25.62 -4.13
CA VAL A 280 3.21 25.65 -2.77
C VAL A 280 3.47 24.21 -2.32
N CYS A 281 4.74 23.88 -2.12
CA CYS A 281 5.20 22.53 -1.81
C CYS A 281 5.70 22.41 -0.37
N VAL A 282 5.65 21.20 0.19
CA VAL A 282 6.39 20.86 1.42
C VAL A 282 7.14 19.55 1.23
N GLU A 283 8.40 19.53 1.68
CA GLU A 283 9.21 18.32 1.80
C GLU A 283 9.39 17.96 3.27
N VAL A 284 8.80 16.83 3.67
CA VAL A 284 8.94 16.24 5.01
C VAL A 284 10.10 15.26 5.01
N GLY A 285 11.04 15.43 5.93
CA GLY A 285 12.32 14.72 5.95
C GLY A 285 13.33 15.34 4.98
N CYS A 286 13.43 16.67 4.96
CA CYS A 286 14.24 17.40 3.98
C CYS A 286 15.76 17.20 4.11
N HIS A 287 16.24 16.68 5.25
CA HIS A 287 17.65 16.56 5.57
C HIS A 287 18.36 17.92 5.35
N LEU A 288 19.49 17.94 4.65
CA LEU A 288 20.26 19.16 4.32
C LEU A 288 19.63 20.06 3.23
N GLY A 289 18.39 19.82 2.80
CA GLY A 289 17.63 20.72 1.91
C GLY A 289 17.94 20.64 0.41
N THR A 290 18.79 19.69 -0.04
CA THR A 290 19.17 19.58 -1.46
C THR A 290 17.97 19.26 -2.36
N SER A 291 17.08 18.35 -1.93
CA SER A 291 15.86 18.05 -2.68
C SER A 291 14.88 19.21 -2.63
N THR A 292 14.73 19.85 -1.45
CA THR A 292 13.88 21.03 -1.23
C THR A 292 14.20 22.15 -2.19
N THR A 293 15.49 22.41 -2.42
CA THR A 293 15.95 23.45 -3.37
C THR A 293 15.50 23.14 -4.80
N ILE A 294 15.61 21.88 -5.23
CA ILE A 294 15.18 21.47 -6.58
C ILE A 294 13.65 21.57 -6.73
N ILE A 295 12.90 21.21 -5.68
CA ILE A 295 11.44 21.35 -5.65
C ILE A 295 11.05 22.83 -5.72
N ASP A 296 11.70 23.67 -4.92
CA ASP A 296 11.48 25.11 -4.88
C ASP A 296 11.75 25.77 -6.25
N GLU A 297 12.87 25.46 -6.89
CA GLU A 297 13.19 25.95 -8.24
C GLU A 297 12.13 25.56 -9.28
N ALA A 298 11.59 24.34 -9.20
CA ALA A 298 10.53 23.87 -10.09
C ALA A 298 9.17 24.54 -9.79
N ALA A 299 8.93 24.89 -8.53
CA ALA A 299 7.69 25.49 -8.05
C ALA A 299 7.65 27.02 -8.26
N LYS A 300 8.79 27.71 -8.27
CA LYS A 300 8.86 29.16 -8.43
C LYS A 300 8.35 29.61 -9.80
N ASP A 301 7.38 30.52 -9.77
CA ASP A 301 7.03 31.31 -10.94
C ASP A 301 7.95 32.53 -10.99
N THR A 302 8.69 32.73 -12.08
CA THR A 302 9.56 33.92 -12.24
C THR A 302 8.77 35.20 -12.49
N THR A 303 7.48 35.08 -12.80
CA THR A 303 6.60 36.20 -13.17
C THR A 303 5.65 36.62 -12.05
N ALA A 304 5.46 35.75 -11.05
CA ALA A 304 4.61 35.98 -9.91
C ALA A 304 5.38 35.66 -8.62
N GLU A 305 5.21 36.44 -7.55
CA GLU A 305 5.80 36.15 -6.23
C GLU A 305 5.10 34.97 -5.53
N THR A 306 4.74 33.93 -6.29
CA THR A 306 3.95 32.79 -5.85
C THR A 306 4.69 31.48 -6.08
N GLY A 307 4.42 30.52 -5.22
CA GLY A 307 5.02 29.19 -5.25
C GLY A 307 6.37 29.13 -4.55
N GLY A 308 6.75 27.92 -4.16
CA GLY A 308 7.99 27.64 -3.44
C GLY A 308 7.90 26.36 -2.62
N CYS A 309 8.96 26.02 -1.90
CA CYS A 309 9.00 24.83 -1.07
C CYS A 309 9.46 25.10 0.37
N LEU A 310 8.73 24.53 1.34
CA LEU A 310 9.14 24.44 2.73
C LEU A 310 9.83 23.09 3.00
N GLY A 311 11.04 23.12 3.55
CA GLY A 311 11.71 21.93 4.06
C GLY A 311 11.40 21.71 5.54
N VAL A 312 11.00 20.50 5.92
CA VAL A 312 10.71 20.12 7.31
C VAL A 312 11.52 18.89 7.69
N ASP A 313 12.11 18.90 8.89
CA ASP A 313 12.83 17.77 9.46
C ASP A 313 12.68 17.76 10.98
N VAL A 314 12.73 16.58 11.60
CA VAL A 314 12.64 16.44 13.06
C VAL A 314 13.95 16.85 13.75
N GLY A 315 15.08 16.81 13.03
CA GLY A 315 16.41 17.12 13.57
C GLY A 315 16.71 18.62 13.58
N PRO A 316 16.75 19.31 14.74
CA PRO A 316 17.02 20.76 14.78
C PRO A 316 18.38 21.14 14.19
N HIS A 317 19.41 20.34 14.44
CA HIS A 317 20.76 20.53 13.88
C HIS A 317 20.81 20.33 12.36
N ILE A 318 19.92 19.49 11.80
CA ILE A 318 19.80 19.26 10.36
C ILE A 318 19.22 20.52 9.72
N ILE A 319 18.15 21.06 10.32
CA ILE A 319 17.49 22.29 9.87
C ILE A 319 18.41 23.51 9.95
N GLU A 320 19.20 23.65 11.02
CA GLU A 320 20.20 24.73 11.15
C GLU A 320 21.18 24.70 9.98
N ARG A 321 21.75 23.53 9.68
CA ARG A 321 22.67 23.35 8.54
C ARG A 321 21.99 23.56 7.18
N ALA A 322 20.71 23.18 7.04
CA ALA A 322 19.95 23.44 5.83
C ALA A 322 19.75 24.95 5.60
N LYS A 323 19.44 25.71 6.66
CA LYS A 323 19.34 27.17 6.63
C LYS A 323 20.66 27.85 6.29
N GLU A 324 21.77 27.38 6.87
CA GLU A 324 23.11 27.89 6.53
C GLU A 324 23.43 27.67 5.04
N LYS A 325 23.08 26.48 4.53
CA LYS A 325 23.38 26.09 3.14
C LYS A 325 22.47 26.79 2.12
N TYR A 326 21.20 26.97 2.44
CA TYR A 326 20.20 27.57 1.55
C TYR A 326 19.40 28.65 2.30
N PRO A 327 20.02 29.81 2.61
CA PRO A 327 19.44 30.83 3.49
C PRO A 327 18.21 31.55 2.92
N HIS A 328 17.94 31.36 1.63
CA HIS A 328 16.80 31.94 0.93
C HIS A 328 15.54 31.05 0.96
N LEU A 329 15.64 29.84 1.52
CA LEU A 329 14.52 28.90 1.61
C LEU A 329 13.99 28.79 3.04
N PRO A 330 12.67 28.63 3.22
CA PRO A 330 12.11 28.35 4.53
C PRO A 330 12.41 26.90 4.93
N PHE A 331 12.92 26.74 6.15
CA PHE A 331 13.12 25.44 6.81
C PHE A 331 12.59 25.48 8.23
N GLU A 332 11.92 24.41 8.65
CA GLU A 332 11.32 24.32 9.98
C GLU A 332 11.60 22.97 10.65
N VAL A 333 11.72 23.02 11.98
CA VAL A 333 11.78 21.80 12.78
C VAL A 333 10.36 21.30 12.99
N GLY A 334 10.07 20.06 12.60
CA GLY A 334 8.73 19.50 12.70
C GLY A 334 8.67 18.00 12.49
N ASP A 335 7.63 17.39 13.04
CA ASP A 335 7.31 15.98 12.81
C ASP A 335 6.30 15.86 11.65
N GLY A 336 6.61 14.99 10.69
CA GLY A 336 5.74 14.67 9.56
C GLY A 336 4.40 14.04 9.96
N PHE A 337 4.29 13.45 11.15
CA PHE A 337 3.04 12.90 11.69
C PHE A 337 2.17 13.96 12.36
N GLU A 338 2.73 15.12 12.71
CA GLU A 338 1.98 16.25 13.30
C GLU A 338 1.42 17.17 12.22
N ILE A 339 0.44 16.68 11.44
CA ILE A 339 -0.09 17.40 10.26
C ILE A 339 -0.61 18.82 10.59
N GLY A 340 -1.17 19.02 11.78
CA GLY A 340 -1.59 20.35 12.23
C GLY A 340 -0.44 21.37 12.33
N SER A 341 0.78 20.91 12.59
CA SER A 341 1.99 21.74 12.58
C SER A 341 2.35 22.19 11.17
N LEU A 342 2.28 21.29 10.18
CA LEU A 342 2.53 21.60 8.77
C LEU A 342 1.58 22.68 8.24
N ILE A 343 0.31 22.66 8.65
CA ILE A 343 -0.69 23.69 8.30
C ILE A 343 -0.30 25.07 8.85
N ARG A 344 0.18 25.13 10.10
CA ARG A 344 0.63 26.40 10.70
C ARG A 344 1.88 26.92 10.02
N MET A 345 2.87 26.06 9.75
CA MET A 345 4.11 26.44 9.06
C MET A 345 3.83 27.02 7.67
N ARG A 346 2.87 26.44 6.93
CA ARG A 346 2.41 26.98 5.64
C ARG A 346 1.98 28.44 5.74
N SER A 347 1.23 28.76 6.79
CA SER A 347 0.66 30.09 7.00
C SER A 347 1.71 31.13 7.40
N SER A 348 2.84 30.68 7.96
CA SER A 348 3.97 31.55 8.32
C SER A 348 4.82 31.95 7.13
N HIS A 349 4.93 31.09 6.12
CA HIS A 349 5.88 31.25 5.01
C HIS A 349 5.24 31.60 3.66
N PHE A 350 3.96 31.29 3.48
CA PHE A 350 3.28 31.49 2.20
C PHE A 350 1.97 32.27 2.36
N PRO A 351 1.60 33.12 1.39
CA PRO A 351 0.33 33.83 1.41
C PRO A 351 -0.86 32.85 1.40
N PRO A 352 -2.06 33.27 1.87
CA PRO A 352 -3.28 32.47 1.81
C PRO A 352 -3.50 31.86 0.43
N SER A 353 -3.87 30.58 0.36
CA SER A 353 -4.12 29.92 -0.92
C SER A 353 -5.42 30.44 -1.52
N THR A 354 -5.46 30.54 -2.85
CA THR A 354 -6.70 30.74 -3.60
C THR A 354 -7.42 29.42 -3.87
N ASN A 355 -6.73 28.29 -3.70
CA ASN A 355 -7.31 26.95 -3.80
C ASN A 355 -7.60 26.37 -2.41
N ASN A 356 -8.38 25.28 -2.36
CA ASN A 356 -8.73 24.63 -1.09
C ASN A 356 -7.55 23.86 -0.46
N SER A 357 -6.51 23.53 -1.22
CA SER A 357 -5.37 22.76 -0.72
C SER A 357 -4.43 23.60 0.13
N ILE A 358 -3.92 23.01 1.22
CA ILE A 358 -2.92 23.66 2.07
C ILE A 358 -1.57 23.71 1.35
N TYR A 359 -1.21 22.58 0.73
CA TYR A 359 -0.05 22.41 -0.13
C TYR A 359 -0.50 21.74 -1.42
N ASP A 360 0.01 22.17 -2.57
CA ASP A 360 -0.32 21.57 -3.87
C ASP A 360 0.36 20.21 -4.04
N VAL A 361 1.61 20.10 -3.56
CA VAL A 361 2.42 18.88 -3.64
C VAL A 361 3.13 18.63 -2.30
N VAL A 362 3.05 17.38 -1.83
CA VAL A 362 3.74 16.94 -0.61
C VAL A 362 4.77 15.88 -0.97
N TYR A 363 6.01 16.12 -0.56
CA TYR A 363 7.15 15.22 -0.70
C TYR A 363 7.47 14.62 0.68
N VAL A 364 7.61 13.30 0.78
CA VAL A 364 7.80 12.57 2.05
C VAL A 364 9.01 11.64 1.98
N ASP A 365 10.00 11.91 2.82
CA ASP A 365 11.21 11.13 3.01
C ASP A 365 11.48 10.88 4.51
N ILE A 366 10.65 10.05 5.13
CA ILE A 366 10.80 9.68 6.55
C ILE A 366 11.47 8.31 6.65
N GLY A 367 12.51 8.21 7.47
CA GLY A 367 13.16 6.95 7.80
C GLY A 367 12.19 5.95 8.44
N GLY A 368 12.41 4.64 8.26
CA GLY A 368 11.54 3.60 8.82
C GLY A 368 10.36 3.17 7.93
N LEU A 369 9.88 4.03 7.02
CA LEU A 369 8.76 3.71 6.12
C LEU A 369 9.04 2.62 5.07
N SER A 370 10.28 2.13 5.01
CA SER A 370 10.70 1.00 4.16
C SER A 370 10.97 -0.30 4.95
N GLY A 371 10.68 -0.32 6.26
CA GLY A 371 10.81 -1.50 7.12
C GLY A 371 9.71 -2.55 6.91
N SER A 372 9.75 -3.64 7.68
CA SER A 372 8.76 -4.74 7.62
C SER A 372 7.32 -4.27 7.87
N GLU A 373 7.16 -3.31 8.79
CA GLU A 373 5.87 -2.68 9.11
C GLU A 373 5.65 -1.32 8.45
N GLY A 374 6.67 -0.80 7.74
CA GLY A 374 6.63 0.54 7.15
C GLY A 374 5.50 0.75 6.14
N LEU A 375 4.89 -0.32 5.60
CA LEU A 375 3.72 -0.18 4.72
C LEU A 375 2.49 0.38 5.44
N LEU A 376 2.18 -0.14 6.64
CA LEU A 376 0.97 0.27 7.37
C LEU A 376 1.12 1.70 7.89
N GLU A 377 2.30 2.04 8.41
CA GLU A 377 2.66 3.42 8.81
C GLU A 377 2.59 4.38 7.62
N ALA A 378 3.14 4.00 6.47
CA ALA A 378 3.11 4.85 5.28
C ALA A 378 1.68 5.06 4.77
N VAL A 379 0.83 4.03 4.73
CA VAL A 379 -0.57 4.18 4.28
C VAL A 379 -1.37 5.02 5.28
N SER A 380 -1.15 4.85 6.59
CA SER A 380 -1.75 5.71 7.61
C SER A 380 -1.35 7.18 7.43
N LEU A 381 -0.06 7.45 7.24
CA LEU A 381 0.46 8.80 6.98
C LEU A 381 -0.12 9.39 5.69
N LEU A 382 -0.20 8.61 4.61
CA LEU A 382 -0.80 9.03 3.34
C LEU A 382 -2.27 9.43 3.52
N SER A 383 -3.04 8.68 4.31
CA SER A 383 -4.43 9.01 4.62
C SER A 383 -4.54 10.31 5.41
N SER A 384 -3.69 10.51 6.43
CA SER A 384 -3.64 11.76 7.19
C SER A 384 -3.27 12.97 6.32
N ILE A 385 -2.25 12.85 5.46
CA ILE A 385 -1.85 13.90 4.51
C ILE A 385 -2.99 14.20 3.52
N THR A 386 -3.58 13.16 2.93
CA THR A 386 -4.67 13.29 1.94
C THR A 386 -5.85 14.05 2.54
N ASN A 387 -6.25 13.72 3.76
CA ASN A 387 -7.47 14.27 4.38
C ASN A 387 -7.26 15.64 5.04
N CYS A 388 -6.04 15.98 5.46
CA CYS A 388 -5.78 17.22 6.21
C CYS A 388 -5.10 18.30 5.37
N LEU A 389 -4.26 17.93 4.40
CA LEU A 389 -3.55 18.88 3.55
C LEU A 389 -4.18 19.01 2.15
N GLU A 390 -5.01 18.03 1.77
CA GLU A 390 -5.69 17.91 0.48
C GLU A 390 -4.78 18.17 -0.75
N PRO A 391 -3.54 17.63 -0.79
CA PRO A 391 -2.65 17.93 -1.89
C PRO A 391 -3.12 17.29 -3.18
N ARG A 392 -2.79 17.91 -4.31
CA ARG A 392 -3.02 17.31 -5.62
C ARG A 392 -2.17 16.05 -5.83
N CYS A 393 -0.95 16.05 -5.31
CA CYS A 393 -0.03 14.92 -5.40
C CYS A 393 0.82 14.73 -4.13
N ILE A 394 1.06 13.48 -3.77
CA ILE A 394 2.00 13.06 -2.73
C ILE A 394 3.08 12.20 -3.37
N VAL A 395 4.35 12.53 -3.17
CA VAL A 395 5.49 11.68 -3.54
C VAL A 395 6.13 11.16 -2.27
N ILE A 396 6.25 9.84 -2.14
CA ILE A 396 6.76 9.21 -0.92
C ILE A 396 7.93 8.27 -1.23
N LYS A 397 9.06 8.48 -0.54
CA LYS A 397 10.25 7.62 -0.63
C LYS A 397 10.08 6.40 0.27
N SER A 398 9.31 5.42 -0.20
CA SER A 398 9.08 4.16 0.50
C SER A 398 9.12 2.97 -0.45
N LEU A 399 10.01 2.01 -0.16
CA LEU A 399 10.07 0.74 -0.87
C LEU A 399 8.77 -0.05 -0.74
N CYS A 400 8.13 0.03 0.42
CA CYS A 400 6.88 -0.65 0.71
C CYS A 400 5.74 -0.07 -0.14
N VAL A 401 5.58 1.25 -0.18
CA VAL A 401 4.55 1.90 -1.02
C VAL A 401 4.83 1.68 -2.51
N ARG A 402 6.09 1.75 -2.94
CA ARG A 402 6.46 1.43 -4.33
C ARG A 402 6.12 -0.02 -4.68
N ARG A 403 6.40 -1.00 -3.81
CA ARG A 403 6.03 -2.41 -4.01
C ARG A 403 4.52 -2.58 -4.05
N LEU A 404 3.79 -1.90 -3.17
CA LEU A 404 2.32 -1.88 -3.19
C LEU A 404 1.81 -1.38 -4.55
N ALA A 405 2.37 -0.30 -5.09
CA ALA A 405 2.00 0.23 -6.40
C ALA A 405 2.22 -0.77 -7.56
N SER A 406 3.13 -1.73 -7.40
CA SER A 406 3.40 -2.78 -8.41
C SER A 406 2.48 -4.00 -8.31
N CYS A 407 1.92 -4.27 -7.12
CA CYS A 407 1.07 -5.43 -6.90
C CYS A 407 -0.42 -5.08 -6.83
N LEU A 408 -0.77 -3.89 -6.33
CA LEU A 408 -2.14 -3.43 -6.15
C LEU A 408 -2.71 -2.87 -7.46
N VAL A 409 -3.77 -3.52 -7.95
CA VAL A 409 -4.38 -3.23 -9.25
C VAL A 409 -5.90 -3.04 -9.06
N PRO A 410 -6.48 -1.90 -9.48
CA PRO A 410 -7.92 -1.77 -9.50
C PRO A 410 -8.50 -2.59 -10.65
N PHE A 411 -9.47 -3.47 -10.37
CA PHE A 411 -10.01 -4.38 -11.39
C PHE A 411 -10.66 -3.63 -12.57
N SER A 412 -11.25 -2.47 -12.31
CA SER A 412 -11.84 -1.61 -13.35
C SER A 412 -10.85 -1.21 -14.46
N GLU A 413 -9.55 -1.06 -14.14
CA GLU A 413 -8.52 -0.80 -15.15
C GLU A 413 -8.18 -2.03 -16.00
N VAL A 414 -8.18 -3.22 -15.39
CA VAL A 414 -7.95 -4.49 -16.09
C VAL A 414 -9.08 -4.72 -17.09
N TRP A 415 -10.32 -4.64 -16.61
CA TRP A 415 -11.52 -4.85 -17.41
C TRP A 415 -11.62 -3.87 -18.58
N ARG A 416 -11.31 -2.58 -18.36
CA ARG A 416 -11.33 -1.58 -19.43
C ARG A 416 -10.31 -1.88 -20.52
N LYS A 417 -9.10 -2.33 -20.16
CA LYS A 417 -8.06 -2.69 -21.14
C LYS A 417 -8.49 -3.86 -22.01
N GLU A 418 -9.14 -4.86 -21.41
CA GLU A 418 -9.68 -6.01 -22.13
C GLU A 418 -10.78 -5.60 -23.11
N LYS A 419 -11.73 -4.77 -22.67
CA LYS A 419 -12.80 -4.25 -23.55
C LYS A 419 -12.25 -3.42 -24.72
N MET A 420 -11.22 -2.61 -24.49
CA MET A 420 -10.55 -1.87 -25.56
C MET A 420 -9.83 -2.80 -26.55
N ALA A 421 -9.20 -3.87 -26.06
CA ALA A 421 -8.53 -4.85 -26.91
C ALA A 421 -9.53 -5.68 -27.74
N GLU A 422 -10.67 -6.04 -27.16
CA GLU A 422 -11.78 -6.69 -27.88
C GLU A 422 -12.30 -5.81 -29.01
N GLN A 423 -12.57 -4.52 -28.73
CA GLN A 423 -13.05 -3.57 -29.73
C GLN A 423 -12.06 -3.38 -30.88
N ALA A 424 -10.77 -3.24 -30.58
CA ALA A 424 -9.72 -3.09 -31.59
C ALA A 424 -9.58 -4.32 -32.51
N ASN A 425 -9.96 -5.52 -32.04
CA ASN A 425 -9.94 -6.75 -32.84
C ASN A 425 -11.19 -6.93 -33.71
N THR A 426 -12.28 -6.22 -33.41
CA THR A 426 -13.55 -6.32 -34.16
C THR A 426 -13.67 -5.31 -35.29
N GLU A 427 -12.82 -4.28 -35.35
CA GLU A 427 -12.84 -3.33 -36.46
C GLU A 427 -12.26 -3.99 -37.74
N PRO A 428 -13.03 -4.04 -38.84
CA PRO A 428 -12.55 -4.62 -40.09
C PRO A 428 -11.36 -3.81 -40.62
N LYS A 429 -10.27 -4.53 -40.95
CA LYS A 429 -9.04 -3.96 -41.50
C LYS A 429 -9.20 -3.43 -42.91
#